data_AF-A0A257XCM6-F1
#
_entry.id   AF-A0A257XCM6-F1
#
_cell.length_a   1.000
_cell.length_b   1.000
_cell.length_c   1.000
_cell.angle_alpha   90.00
_cell.angle_beta   90.00
_cell.angle_gamma   90.00
#
_symmetry.space_group_name_H-M   'P 1'
#
loop_
_entity.id
_entity.type
_entity.pdbx_description
1 polymer ?
#
loop_
_entity_poly.entity_id
_entity_poly.type
_entity_poly.pdbx_seq_one_letter_code
_entity_poly.pdbx_strand_id
1 'polypeptide(L)'
;ENFVTTGIETTTGPLGQGIATAVGMAMGERLMSARFGAEVVDHFTYVLASDGDLMEGLSQEAVDLAGHLKLAKLIVMWDDNRISIDGATSLSGSTDQLARFAASGWDVARVDGHDPVAILAALEAAKATGTPSLIACRTTIGYGSPAKAGSEKSHGSPLGAAEIEATRKALNWEAGSFEIPADVADAWQAAASKAAQGHSAWQARFDALPEAERAEFTRRIAGELPAALADAVKAVKAKAIADGGAVATRKSSEITLDAITLAVPEMLGGSADLTGSNNTRAKGQKAITPDDFAGTFVHWGVREHGMAAAMNGIALHGGFIPYSGTFLVFSDYSRPAIRLAALMGERVIHVLTHDSIGLG
;
A
#
# COMPACT_ATOMS: atom_id res chain seq x y z
N GLU A 1 9.75 -10.15 -4.98
CA GLU A 1 10.73 -9.21 -5.56
C GLU A 1 11.27 -8.24 -4.54
N ASN A 2 10.42 -7.63 -3.69
CA ASN A 2 10.86 -6.82 -2.56
C ASN A 2 11.91 -7.52 -1.65
N PHE A 3 11.72 -8.81 -1.35
CA PHE A 3 12.70 -9.60 -0.58
C PHE A 3 14.00 -9.94 -1.33
N VAL A 4 14.09 -9.65 -2.64
CA VAL A 4 15.27 -9.92 -3.48
C VAL A 4 16.16 -8.69 -3.61
N THR A 5 15.59 -7.49 -3.55
CA THR A 5 16.28 -6.23 -3.85
C THR A 5 16.05 -5.20 -2.74
N THR A 6 17.11 -4.81 -2.03
CA THR A 6 17.05 -3.74 -1.02
C THR A 6 16.52 -2.43 -1.61
N GLY A 7 15.58 -1.79 -0.91
CA GLY A 7 14.95 -0.53 -1.34
C GLY A 7 13.71 -0.70 -2.23
N ILE A 8 13.28 -1.93 -2.53
CA ILE A 8 11.98 -2.21 -3.14
C ILE A 8 10.99 -2.56 -2.04
N GLU A 9 10.00 -1.69 -1.81
CA GLU A 9 9.07 -1.82 -0.68
C GLU A 9 8.02 -2.93 -0.86
N THR A 10 7.57 -3.18 -2.08
CA THR A 10 6.54 -4.18 -2.37
C THR A 10 6.78 -4.86 -3.71
N THR A 11 6.35 -6.11 -3.83
CA THR A 11 6.28 -6.78 -5.12
C THR A 11 5.06 -6.25 -5.90
N THR A 12 5.30 -5.76 -7.11
CA THR A 12 4.25 -5.32 -8.05
C THR A 12 4.30 -6.22 -9.30
N GLY A 13 3.89 -5.71 -10.47
CA GLY A 13 3.74 -6.49 -11.70
C GLY A 13 2.28 -6.66 -12.09
N PRO A 14 1.43 -7.35 -11.30
CA PRO A 14 0.00 -7.30 -11.50
C PRO A 14 -0.52 -5.88 -11.26
N LEU A 15 -1.06 -5.26 -12.31
CA LEU A 15 -1.48 -3.87 -12.31
C LEU A 15 -2.54 -3.59 -11.23
N GLY A 16 -2.54 -2.36 -10.71
CA GLY A 16 -3.45 -1.89 -9.66
C GLY A 16 -3.05 -2.30 -8.24
N GLN A 17 -2.28 -3.38 -8.06
CA GLN A 17 -1.85 -3.86 -6.73
C GLN A 17 -0.99 -2.85 -5.98
N GLY A 18 -0.15 -2.09 -6.70
CA GLY A 18 0.72 -1.08 -6.10
C GLY A 18 -0.08 0.02 -5.39
N ILE A 19 -1.13 0.52 -6.02
CA ILE A 19 -2.00 1.56 -5.45
C ILE A 19 -2.72 1.03 -4.20
N ALA A 20 -3.32 -0.15 -4.29
CA ALA A 20 -4.07 -0.72 -3.16
C ALA A 20 -3.17 -1.11 -1.99
N THR A 21 -1.96 -1.62 -2.27
CA THR A 21 -0.92 -1.85 -1.25
C THR A 21 -0.49 -0.53 -0.59
N ALA A 22 -0.30 0.53 -1.36
CA ALA A 22 0.08 1.84 -0.84
C ALA A 22 -0.98 2.46 0.08
N VAL A 23 -2.28 2.21 -0.17
CA VAL A 23 -3.35 2.55 0.80
C VAL A 23 -3.09 1.88 2.15
N GLY A 24 -2.71 0.61 2.13
CA GLY A 24 -2.29 -0.13 3.32
C GLY A 24 -1.09 0.48 4.04
N MET A 25 -0.04 0.86 3.31
CA MET A 25 1.15 1.48 3.88
C MET A 25 0.83 2.85 4.52
N ALA A 26 0.03 3.68 3.85
CA ALA A 26 -0.44 4.95 4.39
C ALA A 26 -1.35 4.79 5.61
N MET A 27 -2.15 3.71 5.67
CA MET A 27 -2.87 3.33 6.88
C MET A 27 -1.88 2.94 7.99
N GLY A 28 -0.86 2.13 7.68
CA GLY A 28 0.21 1.74 8.61
C GLY A 28 0.88 2.94 9.27
N GLU A 29 1.19 3.97 8.49
CA GLU A 29 1.75 5.24 8.97
C GLU A 29 0.83 5.90 9.99
N ARG A 30 -0.43 6.16 9.62
CA ARG A 30 -1.40 6.81 10.51
C ARG A 30 -1.68 6.00 11.75
N LEU A 31 -1.70 4.67 11.61
CA LEU A 31 -1.88 3.76 12.72
C LEU A 31 -0.71 3.86 13.69
N MET A 32 0.53 3.74 13.24
CA MET A 32 1.71 3.81 14.11
C MET A 32 1.88 5.22 14.69
N SER A 33 1.63 6.27 13.91
CA SER A 33 1.63 7.67 14.36
C SER A 33 0.63 7.92 15.50
N ALA A 34 -0.56 7.34 15.42
CA ALA A 34 -1.57 7.44 16.49
C ALA A 34 -1.15 6.76 17.82
N ARG A 35 -0.12 5.89 17.82
CA ARG A 35 0.35 5.17 19.02
C ARG A 35 1.67 5.72 19.56
N PHE A 36 2.57 6.12 18.66
CA PHE A 36 3.95 6.52 19.01
C PHE A 36 4.24 8.00 18.74
N GLY A 37 3.25 8.74 18.21
CA GLY A 37 3.33 10.16 17.94
C GLY A 37 3.91 10.51 16.57
N ALA A 38 3.49 11.66 16.03
CA ALA A 38 3.93 12.18 14.74
C ALA A 38 5.43 12.53 14.71
N GLU A 39 6.03 12.83 15.86
CA GLU A 39 7.48 13.10 15.93
C GLU A 39 8.33 11.88 15.53
N VAL A 40 7.77 10.68 15.71
CA VAL A 40 8.44 9.39 15.46
C VAL A 40 7.94 8.75 14.17
N VAL A 41 6.64 8.87 13.87
CA VAL A 41 6.06 8.33 12.64
C VAL A 41 5.38 9.45 11.87
N ASP A 42 6.13 9.97 10.91
CA ASP A 42 5.70 11.02 9.99
C ASP A 42 6.43 10.83 8.64
N HIS A 43 5.79 10.11 7.74
CA HIS A 43 6.32 9.92 6.39
C HIS A 43 5.19 9.85 5.35
N PHE A 44 5.56 10.10 4.10
CA PHE A 44 4.65 10.03 2.97
C PHE A 44 4.78 8.70 2.24
N THR A 45 3.68 8.27 1.63
CA THR A 45 3.62 7.13 0.71
C THR A 45 3.42 7.68 -0.70
N TYR A 46 4.40 7.47 -1.57
CA TYR A 46 4.35 7.88 -2.98
C TYR A 46 4.12 6.67 -3.88
N VAL A 47 3.29 6.85 -4.91
CA VAL A 47 3.01 5.81 -5.91
C VAL A 47 3.21 6.39 -7.30
N LEU A 48 3.97 5.69 -8.15
CA LEU A 48 3.94 5.92 -9.59
C LEU A 48 2.95 4.92 -10.21
N ALA A 49 1.90 5.43 -10.84
CA ALA A 49 0.84 4.64 -11.45
C ALA A 49 0.80 4.86 -12.96
N SER A 50 0.38 3.84 -13.70
CA SER A 50 0.14 3.88 -15.14
C SER A 50 -1.35 3.93 -15.48
N ASP A 51 -1.68 4.13 -16.75
CA ASP A 51 -3.03 3.94 -17.28
C ASP A 51 -3.60 2.55 -16.93
N GLY A 52 -2.78 1.50 -17.02
CA GLY A 52 -3.19 0.12 -16.72
C GLY A 52 -3.57 -0.06 -15.24
N ASP A 53 -2.82 0.56 -14.33
CA ASP A 53 -3.16 0.52 -12.90
C ASP A 53 -4.51 1.18 -12.62
N LEU A 54 -4.84 2.25 -13.34
CA LEU A 54 -6.10 2.99 -13.16
C LEU A 54 -7.29 2.40 -13.93
N MET A 55 -7.07 1.42 -14.80
CA MET A 55 -8.13 0.64 -15.45
C MET A 55 -8.60 -0.54 -14.57
N GLU A 56 -7.74 -1.05 -13.70
CA GLU A 56 -8.05 -2.18 -12.82
C GLU A 56 -9.11 -1.79 -11.77
N GLY A 57 -10.13 -2.63 -11.61
CA GLY A 57 -11.24 -2.39 -10.67
C GLY A 57 -10.76 -2.26 -9.21
N LEU A 58 -9.70 -2.99 -8.86
CA LEU A 58 -9.01 -2.88 -7.58
C LEU A 58 -8.58 -1.44 -7.26
N SER A 59 -8.19 -0.65 -8.26
CA SER A 59 -7.79 0.74 -8.06
C SER A 59 -8.96 1.60 -7.59
N GLN A 60 -10.19 1.34 -8.04
CA GLN A 60 -11.37 2.07 -7.57
C GLN A 60 -11.70 1.72 -6.12
N GLU A 61 -11.60 0.44 -5.74
CA GLU A 61 -11.78 0.01 -4.35
C GLU A 61 -10.79 0.75 -3.41
N ALA A 62 -9.52 0.83 -3.83
CA ALA A 62 -8.47 1.51 -3.09
C ALA A 62 -8.67 3.04 -3.03
N VAL A 63 -8.95 3.67 -4.16
CA VAL A 63 -9.17 5.14 -4.29
C VAL A 63 -10.33 5.59 -3.41
N ASP A 64 -11.44 4.85 -3.46
CA ASP A 64 -12.62 5.18 -2.67
C ASP A 64 -12.37 5.04 -1.16
N LEU A 65 -11.69 3.97 -0.74
CA LEU A 65 -11.34 3.77 0.67
C LEU A 65 -10.34 4.82 1.19
N ALA A 66 -9.31 5.13 0.42
CA ALA A 66 -8.29 6.10 0.83
C ALA A 66 -8.85 7.51 0.99
N GLY A 67 -9.74 7.92 0.09
CA GLY A 67 -10.44 9.20 0.19
C GLY A 67 -11.41 9.21 1.36
N HIS A 68 -12.18 8.13 1.56
CA HIS A 68 -13.02 7.97 2.75
C HIS A 68 -12.22 8.15 4.05
N LEU A 69 -11.06 7.49 4.17
CA LEU A 69 -10.18 7.53 5.33
C LEU A 69 -9.31 8.79 5.44
N LYS A 70 -9.41 9.73 4.49
CA LYS A 70 -8.61 10.96 4.42
C LYS A 70 -7.11 10.69 4.61
N LEU A 71 -6.54 9.79 3.80
CA LEU A 71 -5.13 9.44 3.86
C LEU A 71 -4.23 10.53 3.26
N ALA A 72 -4.10 11.67 3.95
CA ALA A 72 -3.43 12.88 3.48
C ALA A 72 -1.96 12.70 3.04
N LYS A 73 -1.29 11.65 3.54
CA LYS A 73 0.11 11.36 3.20
C LYS A 73 0.27 10.35 2.06
N LEU A 74 -0.82 10.00 1.37
CA LEU A 74 -0.80 9.19 0.16
C LEU A 74 -0.84 10.10 -1.08
N ILE A 75 0.23 10.05 -1.88
CA ILE A 75 0.37 10.83 -3.11
C ILE A 75 0.59 9.88 -4.28
N VAL A 76 -0.34 9.88 -5.24
CA VAL A 76 -0.26 9.11 -6.47
C VAL A 76 0.17 10.04 -7.60
N MET A 77 1.30 9.75 -8.23
CA MET A 77 1.75 10.34 -9.48
C MET A 77 1.34 9.40 -10.61
N TRP A 78 0.36 9.81 -11.42
CA TRP A 78 -0.08 9.03 -12.57
C TRP A 78 0.68 9.50 -13.81
N ASP A 79 1.41 8.58 -14.44
CA ASP A 79 1.96 8.75 -15.78
C ASP A 79 0.82 8.72 -16.82
N ASP A 80 0.25 9.88 -17.08
CA ASP A 80 -0.82 10.09 -18.05
C ASP A 80 -0.17 10.26 -19.44
N ASN A 81 0.25 9.13 -20.03
CA ASN A 81 0.96 9.10 -21.32
C ASN A 81 0.05 8.71 -22.51
N ARG A 82 -1.19 8.27 -22.24
CA ARG A 82 -2.24 7.88 -23.22
C ARG A 82 -1.91 6.64 -24.06
N ILE A 83 -0.98 5.81 -23.62
CA ILE A 83 -0.58 4.59 -24.32
C ILE A 83 -0.67 3.39 -23.37
N SER A 84 -1.35 2.34 -23.83
CA SER A 84 -1.29 0.99 -23.26
C SER A 84 -0.60 0.05 -24.24
N ILE A 85 -0.56 -1.25 -23.92
CA ILE A 85 0.06 -2.27 -24.78
C ILE A 85 -0.57 -2.31 -26.18
N ASP A 86 -1.89 -2.18 -26.27
CA ASP A 86 -2.62 -2.29 -27.54
C ASP A 86 -2.61 -0.99 -28.37
N GLY A 87 -2.03 0.10 -27.85
CA GLY A 87 -2.01 1.40 -28.52
C GLY A 87 -2.56 2.53 -27.65
N ALA A 88 -3.26 3.47 -28.26
CA ALA A 88 -3.86 4.59 -27.55
C ALA A 88 -4.88 4.12 -26.52
N THR A 89 -4.87 4.70 -25.31
CA THR A 89 -5.82 4.35 -24.24
C THR A 89 -7.28 4.60 -24.63
N SER A 90 -7.54 5.50 -25.59
CA SER A 90 -8.87 5.75 -26.16
C SER A 90 -9.48 4.54 -26.87
N LEU A 91 -8.71 3.48 -27.14
CA LEU A 91 -9.24 2.23 -27.71
C LEU A 91 -10.13 1.47 -26.73
N SER A 92 -9.92 1.61 -25.42
CA SER A 92 -10.62 0.83 -24.39
C SER A 92 -11.05 1.64 -23.17
N GLY A 93 -10.68 2.93 -23.07
CA GLY A 93 -10.99 3.78 -21.93
C GLY A 93 -11.56 5.15 -22.33
N SER A 94 -12.50 5.65 -21.54
CA SER A 94 -13.02 7.03 -21.66
C SER A 94 -13.22 7.71 -20.30
N THR A 95 -12.74 7.07 -19.23
CA THR A 95 -12.87 7.56 -17.85
C THR A 95 -12.03 8.82 -17.65
N ASP A 96 -12.68 9.89 -17.18
CA ASP A 96 -11.96 11.03 -16.62
C ASP A 96 -11.42 10.64 -15.23
N GLN A 97 -10.13 10.28 -15.20
CA GLN A 97 -9.47 9.83 -13.97
C GLN A 97 -9.39 10.96 -12.92
N LEU A 98 -9.22 12.22 -13.32
CA LEU A 98 -9.19 13.33 -12.37
C LEU A 98 -10.57 13.50 -11.73
N ALA A 99 -11.64 13.45 -12.53
CA ALA A 99 -13.00 13.52 -12.01
C ALA A 99 -13.34 12.31 -11.12
N ARG A 100 -12.89 11.10 -11.49
CA ARG A 100 -13.09 9.89 -10.67
C ARG A 100 -12.44 10.01 -9.29
N PHE A 101 -11.19 10.45 -9.22
CA PHE A 101 -10.49 10.64 -7.96
C PHE A 101 -11.09 11.77 -7.13
N ALA A 102 -11.42 12.91 -7.76
CA ALA A 102 -12.09 14.02 -7.07
C ALA A 102 -13.44 13.60 -6.48
N ALA A 103 -14.23 12.79 -7.21
CA ALA A 103 -15.49 12.23 -6.71
C ALA A 103 -15.30 11.31 -5.50
N SER A 104 -14.14 10.65 -5.38
CA SER A 104 -13.76 9.84 -4.23
C SER A 104 -13.07 10.64 -3.11
N GLY A 105 -13.05 11.98 -3.16
CA GLY A 105 -12.54 12.82 -2.08
C GLY A 105 -11.02 13.04 -2.09
N TRP A 106 -10.41 13.00 -3.28
CA TRP A 106 -8.99 13.29 -3.47
C TRP A 106 -8.76 14.71 -3.97
N ASP A 107 -7.64 15.31 -3.58
CA ASP A 107 -7.09 16.48 -4.25
C ASP A 107 -6.48 16.05 -5.59
N VAL A 108 -6.77 16.79 -6.65
CA VAL A 108 -6.36 16.42 -8.01
C VAL A 108 -5.63 17.57 -8.70
N ALA A 109 -4.51 17.26 -9.35
CA ALA A 109 -3.73 18.21 -10.12
C ALA A 109 -3.30 17.59 -11.46
N ARG A 110 -3.00 18.45 -12.43
CA ARG A 110 -2.37 18.07 -13.69
C ARG A 110 -1.16 18.95 -13.93
N VAL A 111 -0.06 18.34 -14.34
CA VAL A 111 1.20 19.03 -14.67
C VAL A 111 1.76 18.52 -16.00
N ASP A 112 2.66 19.30 -16.59
CA ASP A 112 3.59 18.77 -17.59
C ASP A 112 4.56 17.83 -16.87
N GLY A 113 4.50 16.53 -17.23
CA GLY A 113 5.34 15.50 -16.64
C GLY A 113 6.80 15.54 -17.12
N HIS A 114 7.14 16.45 -18.05
CA HIS A 114 8.53 16.74 -18.45
C HIS A 114 9.09 18.02 -17.83
N ASP A 115 8.29 18.75 -17.04
CA ASP A 115 8.73 19.96 -16.32
C ASP A 115 9.00 19.63 -14.84
N PRO A 116 10.28 19.52 -14.42
CA PRO A 116 10.63 19.19 -13.03
C PRO A 116 10.21 20.28 -12.03
N VAL A 117 10.08 21.55 -12.45
CA VAL A 117 9.64 22.64 -11.58
C VAL A 117 8.13 22.52 -11.32
N ALA A 118 7.35 22.21 -12.35
CA ALA A 118 5.91 21.98 -12.21
C ALA A 118 5.62 20.75 -11.34
N ILE A 119 6.37 19.66 -11.53
CA ILE A 119 6.25 18.44 -10.70
C ILE A 119 6.55 18.75 -9.24
N LEU A 120 7.64 19.46 -8.95
CA LEU A 120 8.00 19.82 -7.58
C LEU A 120 6.92 20.70 -6.94
N ALA A 121 6.41 21.70 -7.65
CA ALA A 121 5.35 22.57 -7.14
C ALA A 121 4.07 21.78 -6.82
N ALA A 122 3.69 20.82 -7.65
CA ALA A 122 2.52 19.96 -7.41
C ALA A 122 2.73 19.01 -6.23
N LEU A 123 3.94 18.45 -6.05
CA LEU A 123 4.27 17.63 -4.89
C LEU A 123 4.21 18.43 -3.59
N GLU A 124 4.76 19.65 -3.57
CA GLU A 124 4.68 20.51 -2.37
C GLU A 124 3.23 20.93 -2.07
N ALA A 125 2.41 21.18 -3.09
CA ALA A 125 0.98 21.43 -2.91
C ALA A 125 0.26 20.20 -2.33
N ALA A 126 0.52 19.00 -2.85
CA ALA A 126 -0.06 17.74 -2.40
C ALA A 126 0.29 17.42 -0.92
N LYS A 127 1.53 17.71 -0.49
CA LYS A 127 1.95 17.53 0.91
C LYS A 127 1.23 18.46 1.89
N ALA A 128 0.69 19.57 1.41
CA ALA A 128 0.06 20.59 2.25
C ALA A 128 -1.45 20.36 2.46
N THR A 129 -2.05 19.36 1.80
CA THR A 129 -3.50 19.13 1.89
C THR A 129 -3.88 18.16 3.01
N GLY A 130 -5.17 18.10 3.33
CA GLY A 130 -5.73 17.19 4.33
C GLY A 130 -6.33 15.90 3.73
N THR A 131 -6.12 15.63 2.44
CA THR A 131 -6.74 14.52 1.70
C THR A 131 -5.70 13.82 0.82
N PRO A 132 -5.90 12.56 0.41
CA PRO A 132 -4.96 11.93 -0.51
C PRO A 132 -4.93 12.67 -1.86
N SER A 133 -3.79 12.67 -2.55
CA SER A 133 -3.58 13.48 -3.75
C SER A 133 -3.25 12.66 -5.00
N LEU A 134 -3.87 13.00 -6.14
CA LEU A 134 -3.51 12.51 -7.47
C LEU A 134 -2.90 13.64 -8.30
N ILE A 135 -1.68 13.41 -8.78
CA ILE A 135 -1.00 14.30 -9.73
C ILE A 135 -0.91 13.59 -11.08
N ALA A 136 -1.75 13.99 -12.03
CA ALA A 136 -1.64 13.53 -13.41
C ALA A 136 -0.47 14.22 -14.11
N CYS A 137 0.60 13.47 -14.31
CA CYS A 137 1.80 13.92 -15.02
C CYS A 137 1.61 13.61 -16.50
N ARG A 138 1.37 14.64 -17.33
CA ARG A 138 1.26 14.46 -18.77
C ARG A 138 2.65 14.18 -19.35
N THR A 139 2.91 12.96 -19.82
CA THR A 139 4.19 12.62 -20.46
C THR A 139 4.00 12.16 -21.89
N THR A 140 5.11 11.76 -22.52
CA THR A 140 5.14 11.05 -23.80
C THR A 140 5.96 9.79 -23.57
N ILE A 141 5.34 8.62 -23.72
CA ILE A 141 6.05 7.34 -23.58
C ILE A 141 7.23 7.29 -24.57
N GLY A 142 8.38 6.77 -24.13
CA GLY A 142 9.58 6.72 -24.97
C GLY A 142 10.13 8.09 -25.37
N TYR A 143 9.87 9.16 -24.60
CA TYR A 143 10.35 10.51 -24.87
C TYR A 143 11.83 10.53 -25.27
N GLY A 144 12.14 11.32 -26.31
CA GLY A 144 13.48 11.41 -26.91
C GLY A 144 13.71 10.45 -28.08
N SER A 145 12.99 9.34 -28.18
CA SER A 145 13.10 8.41 -29.31
C SER A 145 12.45 9.00 -30.57
N PRO A 146 13.20 9.25 -31.65
CA PRO A 146 12.63 9.85 -32.85
C PRO A 146 11.55 9.01 -33.54
N ALA A 147 11.67 7.68 -33.52
CA ALA A 147 10.76 6.80 -34.25
C ALA A 147 9.71 6.10 -33.38
N LYS A 148 9.92 6.02 -32.05
CA LYS A 148 9.05 5.25 -31.14
C LYS A 148 8.39 6.08 -30.04
N ALA A 149 8.76 7.35 -29.84
CA ALA A 149 8.10 8.20 -28.86
C ALA A 149 6.59 8.34 -29.15
N GLY A 150 5.77 8.30 -28.11
CA GLY A 150 4.31 8.41 -28.21
C GLY A 150 3.62 7.18 -28.82
N SER A 151 4.30 6.03 -28.92
CA SER A 151 3.74 4.79 -29.45
C SER A 151 3.96 3.62 -28.49
N GLU A 152 3.02 2.68 -28.52
CA GLU A 152 3.05 1.37 -27.87
C GLU A 152 4.31 0.54 -28.18
N LYS A 153 4.96 0.83 -29.33
CA LYS A 153 6.23 0.21 -29.73
C LYS A 153 7.38 0.49 -28.78
N SER A 154 7.27 1.53 -27.93
CA SER A 154 8.25 1.86 -26.89
C SER A 154 7.96 1.22 -25.53
N HIS A 155 6.83 0.51 -25.37
CA HIS A 155 6.38 0.01 -24.06
C HIS A 155 7.12 -1.25 -23.60
N GLY A 156 7.02 -2.34 -24.37
CA GLY A 156 7.37 -3.69 -23.88
C GLY A 156 8.60 -4.31 -24.53
N SER A 157 9.40 -3.55 -25.29
CA SER A 157 10.56 -4.11 -26.00
C SER A 157 11.75 -3.14 -26.07
N PRO A 158 12.99 -3.64 -26.15
CA PRO A 158 14.16 -2.78 -26.37
C PRO A 158 13.99 -1.90 -27.61
N LEU A 159 14.53 -0.67 -27.56
CA LEU A 159 14.48 0.25 -28.70
C LEU A 159 15.16 -0.33 -29.96
N GLY A 160 16.24 -1.10 -29.77
CA GLY A 160 17.07 -1.65 -30.84
C GLY A 160 18.24 -0.72 -31.19
N ALA A 161 19.35 -1.28 -31.67
CA ALA A 161 20.63 -0.57 -31.80
C ALA A 161 20.55 0.76 -32.58
N ALA A 162 19.88 0.75 -33.74
CA ALA A 162 19.73 1.95 -34.57
C ALA A 162 18.91 3.04 -33.87
N GLU A 163 17.82 2.66 -33.20
CA GLU A 163 16.97 3.62 -32.50
C GLU A 163 17.63 4.16 -31.23
N ILE A 164 18.45 3.36 -30.55
CA ILE A 164 19.28 3.80 -29.41
C ILE A 164 20.26 4.89 -29.87
N GLU A 165 20.96 4.70 -30.99
CA GLU A 165 21.88 5.71 -31.54
C GLU A 165 21.13 7.00 -31.92
N ALA A 166 19.99 6.87 -32.59
CA ALA A 166 19.15 8.00 -32.96
C ALA A 166 18.62 8.77 -31.74
N THR A 167 18.20 8.06 -30.69
CA THR A 167 17.73 8.63 -29.42
C THR A 167 18.84 9.38 -28.70
N ARG A 168 20.04 8.79 -28.62
CA ARG A 168 21.22 9.47 -28.05
C ARG A 168 21.51 10.79 -28.78
N LYS A 169 21.52 10.76 -30.11
CA LYS A 169 21.73 11.97 -30.92
C LYS A 169 20.63 13.01 -30.69
N ALA A 170 19.36 12.60 -30.61
CA ALA A 170 18.23 13.51 -30.39
C ALA A 170 18.28 14.18 -29.00
N LEU A 171 18.80 13.49 -27.99
CA LEU A 171 18.95 14.00 -26.62
C LEU A 171 20.30 14.67 -26.36
N ASN A 172 21.18 14.77 -27.37
CA ASN A 172 22.56 15.22 -27.22
C ASN A 172 23.33 14.44 -26.13
N TRP A 173 23.11 13.12 -26.07
CA TRP A 173 23.72 12.22 -25.09
C TRP A 173 24.94 11.50 -25.66
N GLU A 174 26.12 11.86 -25.19
CA GLU A 174 27.40 11.34 -25.70
C GLU A 174 27.95 10.12 -24.94
N ALA A 175 27.50 9.90 -23.70
CA ALA A 175 28.01 8.81 -22.87
C ALA A 175 27.61 7.41 -23.40
N GLY A 176 28.52 6.45 -23.23
CA GLY A 176 28.39 5.07 -23.69
C GLY A 176 27.36 4.23 -22.92
N SER A 177 27.31 2.94 -23.24
CA SER A 177 26.40 2.00 -22.57
C SER A 177 26.80 1.86 -21.10
N PHE A 178 25.86 2.11 -20.19
CA PHE A 178 26.07 2.07 -18.73
C PHE A 178 27.15 3.04 -18.22
N GLU A 179 27.53 4.03 -19.02
CA GLU A 179 28.40 5.13 -18.58
C GLU A 179 27.54 6.23 -17.97
N ILE A 180 27.81 6.57 -16.70
CA ILE A 180 27.14 7.65 -15.98
C ILE A 180 28.12 8.83 -15.90
N PRO A 181 27.81 9.99 -16.49
CA PRO A 181 28.63 11.18 -16.36
C PRO A 181 28.89 11.56 -14.89
N ALA A 182 30.09 12.03 -14.60
CA ALA A 182 30.53 12.29 -13.23
C ALA A 182 29.66 13.33 -12.51
N ASP A 183 29.26 14.39 -13.21
CA ASP A 183 28.37 15.43 -12.68
C ASP A 183 26.98 14.90 -12.30
N VAL A 184 26.44 13.96 -13.08
CA VAL A 184 25.18 13.27 -12.76
C VAL A 184 25.36 12.37 -11.54
N ALA A 185 26.43 11.57 -11.48
CA ALA A 185 26.71 10.70 -10.33
C ALA A 185 26.90 11.52 -9.03
N ASP A 186 27.65 12.62 -9.10
CA ASP A 186 27.89 13.53 -7.98
C ASP A 186 26.60 14.18 -7.49
N ALA A 187 25.70 14.57 -8.39
CA ALA A 187 24.40 15.13 -8.03
C ALA A 187 23.54 14.13 -7.25
N TRP A 188 23.50 12.87 -7.68
CA TRP A 188 22.79 11.79 -6.96
C TRP A 188 23.42 11.49 -5.60
N GLN A 189 24.75 11.43 -5.52
CA GLN A 189 25.45 11.23 -4.25
C GLN A 189 25.21 12.39 -3.27
N ALA A 190 25.16 13.63 -3.77
CA ALA A 190 24.83 14.81 -2.99
C ALA A 190 23.37 14.83 -2.52
N ALA A 191 22.44 14.27 -3.30
CA ALA A 191 21.06 14.09 -2.85
C ALA A 191 20.97 13.03 -1.74
N ALA A 192 21.65 11.89 -1.91
CA ALA A 192 21.65 10.80 -0.92
C ALA A 192 22.28 11.21 0.42
N SER A 193 23.35 12.02 0.40
CA SER A 193 24.03 12.46 1.63
C SER A 193 23.13 13.30 2.56
N LYS A 194 22.10 13.95 2.02
CA LYS A 194 21.12 14.73 2.81
C LYS A 194 20.25 13.83 3.71
N ALA A 195 20.07 12.56 3.36
CA ALA A 195 19.24 11.63 4.13
C ALA A 195 19.83 11.32 5.52
N ALA A 196 21.17 11.35 5.66
CA ALA A 196 21.84 11.03 6.92
C ALA A 196 21.44 11.99 8.04
N GLN A 197 21.35 13.29 7.76
CA GLN A 197 20.94 14.29 8.74
C GLN A 197 19.49 14.08 9.20
N GLY A 198 18.59 13.78 8.25
CA GLY A 198 17.19 13.48 8.54
C GLY A 198 17.04 12.26 9.47
N HIS A 199 17.77 11.19 9.17
CA HIS A 199 17.76 9.99 10.00
C HIS A 199 18.36 10.23 11.40
N SER A 200 19.49 10.95 11.52
CA SER A 200 20.04 11.30 12.84
C SER A 200 19.09 12.17 13.67
N ALA A 201 18.40 13.12 13.03
CA ALA A 201 17.39 13.94 13.70
C ALA A 201 16.19 13.11 14.16
N TRP A 202 15.74 12.15 13.33
CA TRP A 202 14.70 11.20 13.70
C TRP A 202 15.14 10.30 14.88
N GLN A 203 16.35 9.76 14.83
CA GLN A 203 16.90 8.91 15.87
C GLN A 203 16.93 9.64 17.23
N ALA A 204 17.32 10.92 17.24
CA ALA A 204 17.29 11.72 18.46
C ALA A 204 15.88 11.90 19.05
N ARG A 205 14.85 12.06 18.20
CA ARG A 205 13.44 12.11 18.65
C ARG A 205 12.98 10.74 19.14
N PHE A 206 13.36 9.67 18.45
CA PHE A 206 13.04 8.30 18.85
C PHE A 206 13.67 7.95 20.20
N ASP A 207 14.94 8.28 20.42
CA ASP A 207 15.65 8.02 21.68
C ASP A 207 15.09 8.81 22.87
N ALA A 208 14.41 9.94 22.60
CA ALA A 208 13.76 10.76 23.61
C ALA A 208 12.42 10.20 24.10
N LEU A 209 11.84 9.21 23.41
CA LEU A 209 10.65 8.52 23.89
C LEU A 209 10.94 7.75 25.20
N PRO A 210 9.92 7.51 26.04
CA PRO A 210 10.04 6.61 27.19
C PRO A 210 10.56 5.22 26.77
N GLU A 211 11.41 4.61 27.60
CA GLU A 211 12.03 3.30 27.30
C GLU A 211 11.00 2.22 26.92
N ALA A 212 9.87 2.16 27.64
CA ALA A 212 8.81 1.20 27.38
C ALA A 212 8.16 1.41 25.99
N GLU A 213 7.97 2.66 25.57
CA GLU A 213 7.39 2.98 24.25
C GLU A 213 8.37 2.65 23.12
N ARG A 214 9.66 2.96 23.30
CA ARG A 214 10.71 2.57 22.34
C ARG A 214 10.82 1.07 22.19
N ALA A 215 10.85 0.35 23.31
CA ALA A 215 10.92 -1.12 23.30
C ALA A 215 9.71 -1.72 22.60
N GLU A 216 8.51 -1.20 22.85
CA GLU A 216 7.29 -1.65 22.19
C GLU A 216 7.27 -1.32 20.69
N PHE A 217 7.73 -0.12 20.28
CA PHE A 217 7.89 0.22 18.87
C PHE A 217 8.85 -0.74 18.17
N THR A 218 10.06 -0.92 18.71
CA THR A 218 11.08 -1.79 18.14
C THR A 218 10.60 -3.23 18.03
N ARG A 219 9.95 -3.76 19.07
CA ARG A 219 9.36 -5.11 19.07
C ARG A 219 8.35 -5.28 17.93
N ARG A 220 7.43 -4.33 17.77
CA ARG A 220 6.39 -4.40 16.73
C ARG A 220 6.96 -4.29 15.32
N ILE A 221 7.93 -3.39 15.11
CA ILE A 221 8.63 -3.26 13.83
C ILE A 221 9.42 -4.53 13.50
N ALA A 222 10.03 -5.17 14.49
CA ALA A 222 10.72 -6.46 14.30
C ALA A 222 9.77 -7.65 14.10
N GLY A 223 8.45 -7.46 14.24
CA GLY A 223 7.44 -8.53 14.11
C GLY A 223 7.48 -9.58 15.24
N GLU A 224 8.14 -9.24 16.35
CA GLU A 224 8.30 -10.10 17.52
C GLU A 224 6.99 -10.16 18.31
N LEU A 225 6.47 -11.37 18.56
CA LEU A 225 5.19 -11.55 19.25
C LEU A 225 5.36 -11.43 20.78
N PRO A 226 4.38 -10.87 21.51
CA PRO A 226 4.42 -10.83 22.97
C PRO A 226 4.44 -12.23 23.58
N ALA A 227 5.20 -12.43 24.66
CA ALA A 227 5.25 -13.70 25.39
C ALA A 227 3.87 -14.16 25.88
N ALA A 228 2.98 -13.22 26.18
CA ALA A 228 1.61 -13.47 26.64
C ALA A 228 0.75 -14.26 25.64
N LEU A 229 1.10 -14.26 24.35
CA LEU A 229 0.36 -14.99 23.32
C LEU A 229 0.29 -16.49 23.59
N ALA A 230 1.39 -17.10 24.02
CA ALA A 230 1.45 -18.55 24.25
C ALA A 230 0.46 -18.97 25.34
N ASP A 231 0.40 -18.21 26.43
CA ASP A 231 -0.53 -18.45 27.54
C ASP A 231 -1.98 -18.20 27.14
N ALA A 232 -2.25 -17.13 26.38
CA ALA A 232 -3.59 -16.85 25.85
C ALA A 232 -4.12 -18.00 24.98
N VAL A 233 -3.30 -18.52 24.06
CA VAL A 233 -3.66 -19.66 23.20
C VAL A 233 -3.88 -20.93 24.03
N LYS A 234 -3.03 -21.19 25.03
CA LYS A 234 -3.19 -22.34 25.93
C LYS A 234 -4.50 -22.27 26.71
N ALA A 235 -4.85 -21.08 27.22
CA ALA A 235 -6.09 -20.87 27.96
C ALA A 235 -7.34 -21.09 27.09
N VAL A 236 -7.35 -20.58 25.85
CA VAL A 236 -8.46 -20.82 24.90
C VAL A 236 -8.64 -22.32 24.63
N LYS A 237 -7.55 -23.05 24.39
CA LYS A 237 -7.60 -24.50 24.14
C LYS A 237 -8.11 -25.27 25.36
N ALA A 238 -7.62 -24.94 26.56
CA ALA A 238 -8.06 -25.59 27.79
C ALA A 238 -9.56 -25.35 28.06
N LYS A 239 -10.04 -24.12 27.84
CA LYS A 239 -11.45 -23.78 27.96
C LYS A 239 -12.31 -24.54 26.95
N ALA A 240 -11.90 -24.60 25.68
CA ALA A 240 -12.63 -25.34 24.65
C ALA A 240 -12.79 -26.83 24.98
N ILE A 241 -11.75 -27.46 25.55
CA ILE A 241 -11.80 -28.85 26.01
C ILE A 241 -12.78 -28.99 27.18
N ALA A 242 -12.72 -28.09 28.17
CA ALA A 242 -13.59 -28.13 29.34
C ALA A 242 -15.07 -27.93 28.99
N ASP A 243 -15.38 -27.05 28.03
CA ASP A 243 -16.74 -26.73 27.60
C ASP A 243 -17.31 -27.75 26.59
N GLY A 244 -16.54 -28.77 26.18
CA GLY A 244 -16.98 -29.80 25.24
C GLY A 244 -16.97 -29.38 23.75
N GLY A 245 -16.44 -28.21 23.42
CA GLY A 245 -15.99 -27.82 22.07
C GLY A 245 -17.04 -27.68 20.95
N ALA A 246 -18.33 -27.86 21.21
CA ALA A 246 -19.36 -27.89 20.17
C ALA A 246 -19.84 -26.48 19.75
N VAL A 247 -19.07 -25.79 18.91
CA VAL A 247 -19.48 -24.55 18.22
C VAL A 247 -19.02 -24.56 16.76
N ALA A 248 -19.68 -23.76 15.91
CA ALA A 248 -19.21 -23.54 14.54
C ALA A 248 -17.80 -22.93 14.54
N THR A 249 -16.97 -23.27 13.55
CA THR A 249 -15.57 -22.81 13.46
C THR A 249 -15.44 -21.29 13.37
N ARG A 250 -16.40 -20.59 12.78
CA ARG A 250 -16.47 -19.11 12.83
C ARG A 250 -16.64 -18.56 14.26
N LYS A 251 -17.34 -19.29 15.14
CA LYS A 251 -17.52 -18.89 16.54
C LYS A 251 -16.30 -19.24 17.38
N SER A 252 -15.65 -20.37 17.13
CA SER A 252 -14.36 -20.64 17.78
C SER A 252 -13.25 -19.70 17.29
N SER A 253 -13.31 -19.24 16.04
CA SER A 253 -12.45 -18.16 15.52
C SER A 253 -12.66 -16.86 16.31
N GLU A 254 -13.90 -16.42 16.51
CA GLU A 254 -14.22 -15.25 17.36
C GLU A 254 -13.66 -15.37 18.78
N ILE A 255 -13.89 -16.51 19.43
CA ILE A 255 -13.40 -16.77 20.80
C ILE A 255 -11.87 -16.70 20.84
N THR A 256 -11.21 -17.18 19.78
CA THR A 256 -9.75 -17.14 19.64
C THR A 256 -9.28 -15.70 19.43
N LEU A 257 -9.95 -14.93 18.57
CA LEU A 257 -9.65 -13.51 18.33
C LEU A 257 -9.83 -12.66 19.60
N ASP A 258 -10.88 -12.89 20.38
CA ASP A 258 -11.10 -12.25 21.68
C ASP A 258 -9.90 -12.39 22.62
N ALA A 259 -9.29 -13.58 22.66
CA ALA A 259 -8.13 -13.84 23.52
C ALA A 259 -6.82 -13.32 22.93
N ILE A 260 -6.60 -13.53 21.63
CA ILE A 260 -5.34 -13.15 20.98
C ILE A 260 -5.21 -11.62 20.89
N THR A 261 -6.27 -10.91 20.52
CA THR A 261 -6.22 -9.43 20.39
C THR A 261 -5.95 -8.72 21.72
N LEU A 262 -6.29 -9.35 22.85
CA LEU A 262 -5.92 -8.87 24.18
C LEU A 262 -4.42 -9.09 24.47
N ALA A 263 -3.85 -10.20 24.02
CA ALA A 263 -2.45 -10.56 24.23
C ALA A 263 -1.50 -9.91 23.21
N VAL A 264 -2.01 -9.56 22.03
CA VAL A 264 -1.27 -9.04 20.87
C VAL A 264 -1.94 -7.74 20.40
N PRO A 265 -1.65 -6.60 21.05
CA PRO A 265 -2.33 -5.33 20.80
C PRO A 265 -2.10 -4.76 19.39
N GLU A 266 -1.11 -5.27 18.66
CA GLU A 266 -0.84 -4.94 17.26
C GLU A 266 -1.69 -5.73 16.25
N MET A 267 -2.63 -6.58 16.70
CA MET A 267 -3.59 -7.20 15.78
C MET A 267 -4.63 -6.19 15.29
N LEU A 268 -4.70 -6.05 13.97
CA LEU A 268 -5.61 -5.14 13.29
C LEU A 268 -6.71 -5.93 12.59
N GLY A 269 -7.93 -5.86 13.10
CA GLY A 269 -9.07 -6.59 12.56
C GLY A 269 -9.80 -5.90 11.43
N GLY A 270 -10.68 -6.64 10.77
CA GLY A 270 -11.63 -6.08 9.83
C GLY A 270 -12.60 -7.09 9.24
N SER A 271 -13.48 -6.60 8.37
CA SER A 271 -14.27 -7.44 7.46
C SER A 271 -14.70 -6.66 6.22
N ALA A 272 -14.80 -7.34 5.09
CA ALA A 272 -15.46 -6.83 3.89
C ALA A 272 -16.99 -6.90 4.09
N ASP A 273 -17.54 -5.93 4.82
CA ASP A 273 -18.97 -5.75 5.14
C ASP A 273 -19.69 -6.91 5.87
N LEU A 274 -18.99 -8.00 6.18
CA LEU A 274 -19.55 -9.24 6.71
C LEU A 274 -19.19 -9.47 8.19
N THR A 275 -19.00 -8.40 8.96
CA THR A 275 -18.47 -8.46 10.34
C THR A 275 -19.24 -9.44 11.23
N GLY A 276 -20.58 -9.35 11.26
CA GLY A 276 -21.43 -10.21 12.09
C GLY A 276 -21.55 -11.64 11.56
N SER A 277 -21.34 -11.86 10.27
CA SER A 277 -21.40 -13.19 9.66
C SER A 277 -20.08 -13.94 9.83
N ASN A 278 -18.96 -13.23 9.77
CA ASN A 278 -17.60 -13.76 9.91
C ASN A 278 -17.12 -13.83 11.36
N ASN A 279 -17.75 -13.07 12.27
CA ASN A 279 -17.34 -12.91 13.66
C ASN A 279 -15.88 -12.43 13.84
N THR A 280 -15.45 -11.45 13.05
CA THR A 280 -14.04 -10.98 13.07
C THR A 280 -13.77 -9.85 14.06
N ARG A 281 -14.80 -9.19 14.59
CA ARG A 281 -14.61 -8.10 15.55
C ARG A 281 -14.49 -8.66 16.96
N ALA A 282 -13.27 -8.69 17.48
CA ALA A 282 -13.00 -9.07 18.86
C ALA A 282 -13.56 -8.02 19.84
N LYS A 283 -13.91 -8.47 21.05
CA LYS A 283 -14.43 -7.60 22.10
C LYS A 283 -13.45 -6.48 22.43
N GLY A 284 -13.98 -5.27 22.55
CA GLY A 284 -13.20 -4.08 22.87
C GLY A 284 -12.53 -3.41 21.67
N GLN A 285 -12.50 -4.03 20.49
CA GLN A 285 -11.98 -3.38 19.29
C GLN A 285 -12.87 -2.21 18.87
N LYS A 286 -12.24 -1.04 18.73
CA LYS A 286 -12.87 0.17 18.21
C LYS A 286 -12.61 0.29 16.71
N ALA A 287 -13.60 0.81 16.00
CA ALA A 287 -13.47 1.06 14.58
C ALA A 287 -12.43 2.16 14.32
N ILE A 288 -11.68 2.02 13.23
CA ILE A 288 -10.91 3.12 12.64
C ILE A 288 -11.88 3.98 11.85
N THR A 289 -11.72 5.29 12.00
CA THR A 289 -12.51 6.29 11.29
C THR A 289 -11.56 7.30 10.66
N PRO A 290 -12.04 8.14 9.72
CA PRO A 290 -11.18 9.14 9.07
C PRO A 290 -10.52 10.11 10.07
N ASP A 291 -11.21 10.36 11.19
CA ASP A 291 -10.79 11.31 12.23
C ASP A 291 -10.12 10.63 13.45
N ASP A 292 -10.17 9.29 13.55
CA ASP A 292 -9.58 8.53 14.66
C ASP A 292 -8.96 7.20 14.18
N PHE A 293 -7.62 7.15 14.20
CA PHE A 293 -6.81 5.98 13.86
C PHE A 293 -6.31 5.20 15.09
N ALA A 294 -6.75 5.55 16.31
CA ALA A 294 -6.42 4.80 17.52
C ALA A 294 -7.16 3.44 17.61
N GLY A 295 -8.24 3.27 16.83
CA GLY A 295 -8.98 2.01 16.70
C GLY A 295 -8.18 0.86 16.07
N THR A 296 -8.66 -0.37 16.22
CA THR A 296 -8.01 -1.60 15.74
C THR A 296 -8.93 -2.47 14.88
N PHE A 297 -10.00 -1.89 14.33
CA PHE A 297 -10.92 -2.59 13.44
C PHE A 297 -11.26 -1.74 12.20
N VAL A 298 -11.02 -2.29 11.01
CA VAL A 298 -11.28 -1.63 9.73
C VAL A 298 -12.59 -2.13 9.12
N HIS A 299 -13.45 -1.20 8.74
CA HIS A 299 -14.61 -1.48 7.89
C HIS A 299 -14.23 -1.30 6.42
N TRP A 300 -13.99 -2.41 5.72
CA TRP A 300 -13.49 -2.36 4.33
C TRP A 300 -14.58 -2.06 3.30
N GLY A 301 -15.86 -2.21 3.66
CA GLY A 301 -16.97 -2.27 2.69
C GLY A 301 -16.90 -3.52 1.80
N VAL A 302 -17.69 -3.58 0.74
CA VAL A 302 -17.69 -4.71 -0.21
C VAL A 302 -16.53 -4.54 -1.20
N ARG A 303 -15.31 -4.76 -0.69
CA ARG A 303 -14.03 -4.48 -1.36
C ARG A 303 -13.00 -5.55 -1.04
N GLU A 304 -13.29 -6.81 -1.34
CA GLU A 304 -12.43 -7.95 -0.97
C GLU A 304 -11.01 -7.82 -1.52
N HIS A 305 -10.87 -7.36 -2.76
CA HIS A 305 -9.57 -7.27 -3.42
C HIS A 305 -8.75 -6.11 -2.83
N GLY A 306 -9.38 -4.94 -2.67
CA GLY A 306 -8.79 -3.76 -2.03
C GLY A 306 -8.40 -4.03 -0.58
N MET A 307 -9.27 -4.73 0.17
CA MET A 307 -8.99 -5.21 1.53
C MET A 307 -7.72 -6.05 1.56
N ALA A 308 -7.64 -7.12 0.75
CA ALA A 308 -6.50 -8.03 0.79
C ALA A 308 -5.19 -7.32 0.39
N ALA A 309 -5.21 -6.46 -0.62
CA ALA A 309 -4.02 -5.71 -1.04
C ALA A 309 -3.59 -4.66 0.01
N ALA A 310 -4.54 -3.93 0.60
CA ALA A 310 -4.24 -3.00 1.68
C ALA A 310 -3.71 -3.71 2.93
N MET A 311 -4.21 -4.90 3.25
CA MET A 311 -3.63 -5.73 4.33
C MET A 311 -2.16 -6.09 4.04
N ASN A 312 -1.79 -6.37 2.78
CA ASN A 312 -0.39 -6.58 2.43
C ASN A 312 0.45 -5.33 2.73
N GLY A 313 -0.06 -4.14 2.37
CA GLY A 313 0.61 -2.87 2.65
C GLY A 313 0.79 -2.58 4.14
N ILE A 314 -0.20 -2.92 4.96
CA ILE A 314 -0.12 -2.77 6.42
C ILE A 314 0.95 -3.71 7.00
N ALA A 315 1.02 -4.95 6.50
CA ALA A 315 2.04 -5.91 6.93
C ALA A 315 3.45 -5.44 6.52
N LEU A 316 3.62 -4.99 5.28
CA LEU A 316 4.89 -4.49 4.74
C LEU A 316 5.41 -3.24 5.45
N HIS A 317 4.52 -2.32 5.81
CA HIS A 317 4.88 -1.15 6.61
C HIS A 317 5.46 -1.56 7.98
N GLY A 318 5.01 -2.70 8.51
CA GLY A 318 5.37 -3.18 9.85
C GLY A 318 4.58 -2.49 10.97
N GLY A 319 4.70 -3.04 12.17
CA GLY A 319 4.04 -2.49 13.35
C GLY A 319 2.66 -3.07 13.66
N PHE A 320 1.99 -3.68 12.68
CA PHE A 320 0.67 -4.29 12.82
C PHE A 320 0.58 -5.66 12.13
N ILE A 321 -0.29 -6.53 12.66
CA ILE A 321 -0.62 -7.85 12.08
C ILE A 321 -2.07 -7.81 11.60
N PRO A 322 -2.31 -7.61 10.29
CA PRO A 322 -3.65 -7.48 9.76
C PRO A 322 -4.36 -8.83 9.67
N TYR A 323 -5.61 -8.85 10.10
CA TYR A 323 -6.55 -9.91 9.82
C TYR A 323 -7.89 -9.36 9.38
N SER A 324 -8.55 -10.01 8.44
CA SER A 324 -9.86 -9.59 7.96
C SER A 324 -10.62 -10.75 7.34
N GLY A 325 -11.96 -10.65 7.36
CA GLY A 325 -12.83 -11.72 6.88
C GLY A 325 -13.77 -11.34 5.77
N THR A 326 -14.03 -12.33 4.92
CA THR A 326 -15.13 -12.43 3.95
C THR A 326 -15.59 -13.90 3.90
N PHE A 327 -16.58 -14.24 3.08
CA PHE A 327 -16.93 -15.63 2.83
C PHE A 327 -15.87 -16.30 1.95
N LEU A 328 -15.62 -17.60 2.15
CA LEU A 328 -14.58 -18.34 1.42
C LEU A 328 -14.79 -18.25 -0.10
N VAL A 329 -16.03 -18.30 -0.57
CA VAL A 329 -16.35 -18.16 -2.01
C VAL A 329 -15.90 -16.83 -2.61
N PHE A 330 -15.87 -15.75 -1.82
CA PHE A 330 -15.42 -14.43 -2.28
C PHE A 330 -13.90 -14.24 -2.21
N SER A 331 -13.16 -15.24 -1.69
CA SER A 331 -11.70 -15.23 -1.79
C SER A 331 -11.22 -15.15 -3.24
N ASP A 332 -12.02 -15.63 -4.20
CA ASP A 332 -11.76 -15.52 -5.64
C ASP A 332 -11.64 -14.06 -6.11
N TYR A 333 -12.39 -13.11 -5.53
CA TYR A 333 -12.25 -11.68 -5.84
C TYR A 333 -10.88 -11.12 -5.43
N SER A 334 -10.33 -11.63 -4.34
CA SER A 334 -9.08 -11.13 -3.73
C SER A 334 -7.84 -11.98 -4.04
N ARG A 335 -8.01 -13.03 -4.86
CA ARG A 335 -7.01 -14.08 -5.09
C ARG A 335 -5.64 -13.56 -5.52
N PRO A 336 -5.52 -12.55 -6.42
CA PRO A 336 -4.21 -12.02 -6.79
C PRO A 336 -3.47 -11.36 -5.62
N ALA A 337 -4.17 -10.65 -4.73
CA ALA A 337 -3.57 -10.05 -3.54
C ALA A 337 -3.15 -11.09 -2.50
N ILE A 338 -3.94 -12.16 -2.29
CA ILE A 338 -3.56 -13.30 -1.44
C ILE A 338 -2.27 -13.96 -1.99
N ARG A 339 -2.18 -14.12 -3.31
CA ARG A 339 -0.98 -14.66 -3.97
C ARG A 339 0.24 -13.77 -3.71
N LEU A 340 0.09 -12.45 -3.78
CA LEU A 340 1.20 -11.53 -3.50
C LEU A 340 1.64 -11.57 -2.04
N ALA A 341 0.73 -11.68 -1.08
CA ALA A 341 1.07 -11.87 0.33
C ALA A 341 1.99 -13.09 0.53
N ALA A 342 1.59 -14.23 -0.06
CA ALA A 342 2.36 -15.46 0.01
C ALA A 342 3.72 -15.35 -0.71
N LEU A 343 3.76 -14.68 -1.86
CA LEU A 343 5.00 -14.46 -2.61
C LEU A 343 6.00 -13.58 -1.85
N MET A 344 5.51 -12.56 -1.14
CA MET A 344 6.34 -11.64 -0.37
C MET A 344 6.74 -12.21 0.99
N GLY A 345 6.04 -13.23 1.48
CA GLY A 345 6.25 -13.80 2.81
C GLY A 345 5.57 -13.00 3.93
N GLU A 346 4.54 -12.23 3.60
CA GLU A 346 3.90 -11.31 4.53
C GLU A 346 2.90 -12.00 5.47
N ARG A 347 2.88 -11.56 6.72
CA ARG A 347 1.98 -12.09 7.77
C ARG A 347 0.59 -11.45 7.67
N VAL A 348 -0.20 -11.94 6.72
CA VAL A 348 -1.59 -11.52 6.48
C VAL A 348 -2.55 -12.66 6.80
N ILE A 349 -3.55 -12.41 7.67
CA ILE A 349 -4.47 -13.46 8.16
C ILE A 349 -5.87 -13.29 7.53
N HIS A 350 -6.23 -14.19 6.63
CA HIS A 350 -7.56 -14.20 6.01
C HIS A 350 -8.53 -15.10 6.80
N VAL A 351 -9.58 -14.50 7.37
CA VAL A 351 -10.63 -15.22 8.11
C VAL A 351 -11.79 -15.53 7.14
N LEU A 352 -11.70 -16.69 6.48
CA LEU A 352 -12.64 -17.09 5.43
C LEU A 352 -13.70 -18.06 5.99
N THR A 353 -14.94 -17.59 6.12
CA THR A 353 -16.03 -18.37 6.72
C THR A 353 -17.01 -18.90 5.67
N HIS A 354 -18.05 -19.65 6.09
CA HIS A 354 -19.05 -20.25 5.19
C HIS A 354 -18.37 -21.08 4.08
N ASP A 355 -17.61 -22.08 4.51
CA ASP A 355 -16.60 -22.78 3.72
C ASP A 355 -17.15 -23.88 2.80
N SER A 356 -18.43 -24.19 2.87
CA SER A 356 -19.03 -25.36 2.24
C SER A 356 -20.53 -25.17 2.00
N ILE A 357 -21.15 -26.19 1.42
CA ILE A 357 -22.61 -26.31 1.27
C ILE A 357 -23.39 -26.20 2.60
N GLY A 358 -22.71 -26.28 3.75
CA GLY A 358 -23.32 -26.10 5.07
C GLY A 358 -23.85 -24.68 5.34
N LEU A 359 -23.59 -23.72 4.45
CA LEU A 359 -24.18 -22.39 4.52
C LEU A 359 -25.69 -22.36 4.17
N GLY A 360 -26.19 -23.39 3.47
CA GLY A 360 -27.58 -23.51 3.02
C GLY A 360 -27.73 -23.62 1.51
#